data_AF-A0A561VBW5-F1
#
_entry.id   AF-A0A561VBW5-F1
#
_cell.length_a   1.000
_cell.length_b   1.000
_cell.length_c   1.000
_cell.angle_alpha   90.00
_cell.angle_beta   90.00
_cell.angle_gamma   90.00
#
_symmetry.space_group_name_H-M   'P 1'
#
loop_
_entity.id
_entity.type
_entity.pdbx_description
1 polymer ?
#
loop_
_entity_poly.entity_id
_entity_poly.type
_entity_poly.pdbx_seq_one_letter_code
_entity_poly.pdbx_strand_id
1 'polypeptide(L)'
;MWPIHAEGAEMVKTQRTRRLAVLLVSFGIAAATAAPVALAAGDDGTISGGGGPNPNAERMSRDRGWVVPLAPLHFGAEPYAQVQSAAATAADEAGCSISAEAATNLALSTTWPEVSPSGESPSPMTLSRYDDQTSLADPEQRAKGLFFNPGVGMWQLDSAGLGKEETAATAIDSSSAAAKMVPYMVDRYCSSINGGSSEASARASAWSDWNACGSGACEDVYQRLGSDGVTKDENVGRYGGAEARKCTFEGAEYDCLYVDPSAAQGEDAWTADDYGPAPLPAPFYAFTYEKSGVDYEVRYWLKGDSGASTDVSASRELGVNARSKLSWDEESTLCDTTTGTGNC
;
A
#
# COMPACT_ATOMS: atom_id res chain seq x y z
N MET A 1 35.42 55.91 17.95
CA MET A 1 35.04 56.80 16.84
C MET A 1 33.63 56.40 16.44
N TRP A 2 32.68 57.20 16.91
CA TRP A 2 31.23 57.20 16.62
C TRP A 2 31.01 57.77 15.19
N PRO A 3 29.80 57.78 14.57
CA PRO A 3 28.68 56.82 14.63
C PRO A 3 27.74 56.75 13.35
N ILE A 4 26.61 56.00 13.42
CA ILE A 4 25.25 56.15 12.76
C ILE A 4 25.16 56.04 11.20
N HIS A 5 24.17 55.46 10.51
CA HIS A 5 22.69 55.56 10.62
C HIS A 5 21.91 54.37 10.05
N ALA A 6 20.74 54.16 10.69
CA ALA A 6 19.60 53.33 10.32
C ALA A 6 18.54 54.15 9.56
N GLU A 7 17.38 53.52 9.33
CA GLU A 7 16.08 54.02 8.83
C GLU A 7 15.85 53.91 7.30
N GLY A 8 14.67 53.53 6.81
CA GLY A 8 13.39 53.36 7.47
C GLY A 8 12.35 52.64 6.60
N ALA A 9 11.31 52.17 7.27
CA ALA A 9 10.07 51.69 6.67
C ALA A 9 9.13 52.87 6.41
N GLU A 10 8.36 52.84 5.32
CA GLU A 10 7.13 53.64 5.23
C GLU A 10 6.02 52.91 4.45
N MET A 11 4.92 52.69 5.18
CA MET A 11 3.60 52.34 4.64
C MET A 11 2.97 53.58 4.02
N VAL A 12 2.37 53.43 2.84
CA VAL A 12 1.34 54.35 2.35
C VAL A 12 0.07 53.57 2.03
N LYS A 13 -0.95 53.74 2.88
CA LYS A 13 -2.36 53.57 2.53
C LYS A 13 -2.78 54.76 1.66
N THR A 14 -3.80 54.61 0.81
CA THR A 14 -5.15 55.22 0.98
C THR A 14 -5.89 55.36 -0.37
N GLN A 15 -7.06 54.69 -0.44
CA GLN A 15 -8.36 55.10 -1.01
C GLN A 15 -8.68 55.26 -2.51
N ARG A 16 -9.81 54.59 -2.86
CA ARG A 16 -11.05 55.08 -3.54
C ARG A 16 -10.90 55.60 -4.99
N THR A 17 -11.77 55.33 -5.97
CA THR A 17 -13.22 55.12 -5.97
C THR A 17 -13.71 54.77 -7.39
N ARG A 18 -14.86 54.07 -7.45
CA ARG A 18 -16.04 54.28 -8.33
C ARG A 18 -16.10 53.75 -9.77
N ARG A 19 -17.22 53.01 -9.95
CA ARG A 19 -18.20 52.98 -11.07
C ARG A 19 -17.80 52.13 -12.27
N LEU A 20 -18.70 51.51 -13.05
CA LEU A 20 -20.11 51.10 -12.98
C LEU A 20 -20.34 50.59 -14.41
N ALA A 21 -20.67 49.32 -14.63
CA ALA A 21 -21.24 48.89 -15.90
C ALA A 21 -22.12 47.65 -15.69
N VAL A 22 -23.42 47.92 -15.78
CA VAL A 22 -24.51 46.97 -15.94
C VAL A 22 -24.44 46.40 -17.35
N LEU A 23 -24.60 45.08 -17.50
CA LEU A 23 -25.23 44.50 -18.69
C LEU A 23 -25.95 43.21 -18.29
N LEU A 24 -27.27 43.31 -18.26
CA LEU A 24 -28.23 42.22 -18.27
C LEU A 24 -28.23 41.58 -19.66
N VAL A 25 -28.04 40.27 -19.75
CA VAL A 25 -28.60 39.46 -20.84
C VAL A 25 -29.22 38.21 -20.23
N SER A 26 -30.54 38.18 -20.29
CA SER A 26 -31.40 37.04 -20.00
C SER A 26 -31.33 36.05 -21.15
N PHE A 27 -31.13 34.75 -20.91
CA PHE A 27 -31.61 33.70 -21.81
C PHE A 27 -31.77 32.36 -21.09
N GLY A 28 -32.96 31.76 -21.23
CA GLY A 28 -33.12 30.31 -21.34
C GLY A 28 -33.45 29.54 -20.06
N ILE A 29 -34.74 29.38 -19.76
CA ILE A 29 -35.23 28.23 -19.00
C ILE A 29 -35.16 27.02 -19.95
N ALA A 30 -34.18 26.14 -19.73
CA ALA A 30 -34.22 24.77 -20.25
C ALA A 30 -34.62 23.86 -19.09
N ALA A 31 -35.85 23.33 -19.15
CA ALA A 31 -36.28 22.24 -18.30
C ALA A 31 -35.49 20.98 -18.71
N ALA A 32 -34.36 20.74 -18.04
CA ALA A 32 -33.68 19.46 -18.11
C ALA A 32 -34.39 18.51 -17.14
N THR A 33 -35.17 17.60 -17.68
CA THR A 33 -35.46 16.33 -17.02
C THR A 33 -34.13 15.61 -16.82
N ALA A 34 -33.54 15.72 -15.63
CA ALA A 34 -32.46 14.85 -15.21
C ALA A 34 -33.04 13.45 -14.99
N ALA A 35 -33.13 12.67 -16.07
CA ALA A 35 -33.06 11.23 -15.94
C ALA A 35 -31.68 10.89 -15.35
N PRO A 36 -31.56 9.91 -14.44
CA PRO A 36 -30.26 9.43 -14.01
C PRO A 36 -29.56 8.89 -15.26
N VAL A 37 -28.50 9.57 -15.68
CA VAL A 37 -27.61 9.05 -16.71
C VAL A 37 -26.78 7.97 -16.03
N ALA A 38 -27.35 6.77 -15.98
CA ALA A 38 -26.58 5.54 -15.90
C ALA A 38 -25.95 5.33 -17.28
N LEU A 39 -24.65 5.64 -17.38
CA LEU A 39 -23.75 5.25 -18.46
C LEU A 39 -22.75 4.27 -17.83
N ALA A 40 -22.38 3.14 -18.40
CA ALA A 40 -22.89 2.33 -19.50
C ALA A 40 -22.16 0.98 -19.35
N ALA A 41 -22.84 -0.14 -19.58
CA ALA A 41 -22.18 -1.42 -19.80
C ALA A 41 -21.51 -1.38 -21.18
N GLY A 42 -20.20 -1.60 -21.21
CA GLY A 42 -19.36 -1.60 -22.41
C GLY A 42 -18.46 -2.84 -22.41
N ASP A 43 -18.55 -3.59 -23.49
CA ASP A 43 -17.80 -4.81 -23.82
C ASP A 43 -16.34 -4.47 -24.23
N ASP A 44 -15.71 -3.49 -23.55
CA ASP A 44 -14.50 -2.80 -23.99
C ASP A 44 -13.48 -2.41 -22.90
N GLY A 45 -13.56 -3.00 -21.69
CA GLY A 45 -12.55 -2.76 -20.65
C GLY A 45 -12.56 -1.31 -20.12
N THR A 46 -13.76 -0.76 -19.92
CA THR A 46 -13.93 0.63 -19.51
C THR A 46 -13.45 0.88 -18.07
N ILE A 47 -12.28 1.51 -17.96
CA ILE A 47 -11.69 2.06 -16.75
C ILE A 47 -12.68 3.02 -16.05
N SER A 48 -13.28 2.60 -14.94
CA SER A 48 -14.06 3.47 -14.04
C SER A 48 -13.15 4.14 -13.01
N GLY A 49 -12.22 4.97 -13.49
CA GLY A 49 -11.19 5.64 -12.68
C GLY A 49 -11.61 7.03 -12.20
N GLY A 50 -12.65 7.12 -11.36
CA GLY A 50 -13.17 8.39 -10.83
C GLY A 50 -12.89 8.59 -9.34
N GLY A 51 -11.64 8.67 -8.91
CA GLY A 51 -11.31 8.99 -7.51
C GLY A 51 -9.85 9.38 -7.35
N GLY A 52 -9.58 10.67 -7.07
CA GLY A 52 -8.23 11.11 -6.68
C GLY A 52 -7.79 10.47 -5.35
N PRO A 53 -6.51 10.62 -4.94
CA PRO A 53 -6.03 10.12 -3.65
C PRO A 53 -6.94 10.55 -2.50
N ASN A 54 -7.18 9.68 -1.52
CA ASN A 54 -7.90 10.06 -0.32
C ASN A 54 -7.07 11.14 0.39
N PRO A 55 -7.57 12.39 0.50
CA PRO A 55 -6.77 13.49 1.04
C PRO A 55 -6.41 13.30 2.52
N ASN A 56 -7.03 12.34 3.20
CA ASN A 56 -6.77 12.02 4.60
C ASN A 56 -5.88 10.79 4.78
N ALA A 57 -5.53 10.03 3.73
CA ALA A 57 -4.80 8.77 3.87
C ALA A 57 -3.46 8.95 4.60
N GLU A 58 -2.66 9.94 4.19
CA GLU A 58 -1.37 10.23 4.83
C GLU A 58 -1.53 10.66 6.29
N ARG A 59 -2.57 11.45 6.60
CA ARG A 59 -2.86 11.85 7.98
C ARG A 59 -3.23 10.63 8.83
N MET A 60 -4.10 9.76 8.32
CA MET A 60 -4.52 8.55 9.04
C MET A 60 -3.35 7.58 9.29
N SER A 61 -2.47 7.40 8.30
CA SER A 61 -1.24 6.62 8.47
C SER A 61 -0.35 7.22 9.56
N ARG A 62 -0.14 8.55 9.58
CA ARG A 62 0.63 9.23 10.64
C ARG A 62 -0.01 9.15 12.02
N ASP A 63 -1.32 9.37 12.11
CA ASP A 63 -2.07 9.30 13.37
C ASP A 63 -2.01 7.89 13.99
N ARG A 64 -1.71 6.87 13.17
CA ARG A 64 -1.53 5.47 13.58
C ARG A 64 -0.09 5.00 13.62
N GLY A 65 0.86 5.82 13.18
CA GLY A 65 2.30 5.57 13.22
C GLY A 65 2.93 5.54 14.61
N TRP A 66 2.12 5.40 15.66
CA TRP A 66 2.63 5.21 17.01
C TRP A 66 2.92 3.74 17.24
N VAL A 67 3.91 3.45 18.08
CA VAL A 67 4.19 2.08 18.54
C VAL A 67 4.10 2.09 20.06
N VAL A 68 3.43 1.09 20.66
CA VAL A 68 3.31 0.98 22.12
C VAL A 68 4.71 1.15 22.74
N PRO A 69 4.93 2.19 23.56
CA PRO A 69 6.22 2.40 24.20
C PRO A 69 6.58 1.21 25.09
N LEU A 70 7.81 0.73 25.00
CA LEU A 70 8.36 -0.36 25.82
C LEU A 70 7.69 -1.74 25.65
N ALA A 71 6.73 -1.89 24.72
CA ALA A 71 6.27 -3.23 24.35
C ALA A 71 7.42 -4.03 23.71
N PRO A 72 7.51 -5.35 23.92
CA PRO A 72 8.40 -6.17 23.11
C PRO A 72 8.05 -6.00 21.63
N LEU A 73 9.06 -5.95 20.77
CA LEU A 73 8.86 -5.99 19.33
C LEU A 73 8.83 -7.45 18.90
N HIS A 74 7.67 -7.92 18.48
CA HIS A 74 7.49 -9.26 17.92
C HIS A 74 7.61 -9.21 16.40
N PHE A 75 8.13 -10.27 15.79
CA PHE A 75 8.17 -10.44 14.35
C PHE A 75 8.12 -11.91 13.98
N GLY A 76 7.47 -12.26 12.88
CA GLY A 76 7.39 -13.65 12.41
C GLY A 76 8.79 -14.25 12.21
N ALA A 77 9.02 -15.47 12.70
CA ALA A 77 10.33 -16.11 12.68
C ALA A 77 10.83 -16.33 11.24
N GLU A 78 9.95 -16.82 10.36
CA GLU A 78 10.26 -17.02 8.94
C GLU A 78 10.42 -15.67 8.20
N PRO A 79 9.48 -14.70 8.27
CA PRO A 79 9.69 -13.35 7.74
C PRO A 79 10.99 -12.69 8.22
N TYR A 80 11.33 -12.79 9.51
CA TYR A 80 12.56 -12.23 10.06
C TYR A 80 13.81 -12.84 9.40
N ALA A 81 13.82 -14.16 9.20
CA ALA A 81 14.92 -14.86 8.55
C ALA A 81 15.11 -14.40 7.09
N GLN A 82 14.00 -14.15 6.36
CA GLN A 82 14.06 -13.60 5.00
C GLN A 82 14.66 -12.19 4.98
N VAL A 83 14.26 -11.33 5.92
CA VAL A 83 14.85 -9.98 6.06
C VAL A 83 16.33 -10.05 6.41
N GLN A 84 16.74 -10.90 7.35
CA GLN A 84 18.14 -11.09 7.69
C GLN A 84 18.98 -11.57 6.51
N SER A 85 18.45 -12.52 5.72
CA SER A 85 19.14 -13.02 4.54
C SER A 85 19.32 -11.93 3.48
N ALA A 86 18.25 -11.16 3.19
CA ALA A 86 18.32 -10.05 2.25
C ALA A 86 19.24 -8.92 2.76
N ALA A 87 19.26 -8.67 4.07
CA ALA A 87 20.12 -7.68 4.71
C ALA A 87 21.60 -8.04 4.68
N ALA A 88 21.93 -9.32 4.82
CA ALA A 88 23.31 -9.79 4.66
C ALA A 88 23.82 -9.50 3.24
N THR A 89 23.06 -9.90 2.22
CA THR A 89 23.40 -9.61 0.81
C THR A 89 23.50 -8.11 0.54
N ALA A 90 22.49 -7.34 0.95
CA ALA A 90 22.47 -5.90 0.72
C ALA A 90 23.62 -5.16 1.43
N ALA A 91 24.00 -5.59 2.64
CA ALA A 91 25.13 -5.01 3.36
C ALA A 91 26.48 -5.33 2.70
N ASP A 92 26.64 -6.55 2.17
CA ASP A 92 27.86 -6.96 1.45
C ASP A 92 28.04 -6.19 0.13
N GLU A 93 26.93 -5.84 -0.53
CA GLU A 93 26.90 -5.09 -1.78
C GLU A 93 26.82 -3.56 -1.59
N ALA A 94 26.69 -3.09 -0.34
CA ALA A 94 26.43 -1.70 -0.02
C ALA A 94 27.58 -0.77 -0.45
N GLY A 95 27.22 0.38 -1.02
CA GLY A 95 28.16 1.46 -1.35
C GLY A 95 28.67 2.26 -0.14
N CYS A 96 28.36 1.85 1.09
CA CYS A 96 28.80 2.47 2.34
C CYS A 96 28.97 1.42 3.44
N SER A 97 29.54 1.81 4.59
CA SER A 97 29.66 0.91 5.74
C SER A 97 28.31 0.74 6.46
N ILE A 98 27.74 -0.47 6.40
CA ILE A 98 26.57 -0.89 7.16
C ILE A 98 26.72 -2.38 7.50
N SER A 99 26.36 -2.80 8.71
CA SER A 99 26.36 -4.23 9.06
C SER A 99 25.05 -4.89 8.62
N ALA A 100 25.06 -6.21 8.41
CA ALA A 100 23.84 -6.98 8.13
C ALA A 100 22.77 -6.80 9.21
N GLU A 101 23.17 -6.67 10.48
CA GLU A 101 22.26 -6.39 11.60
C GLU A 101 21.66 -4.97 11.50
N ALA A 102 22.46 -3.96 11.21
CA ALA A 102 21.97 -2.60 11.01
C ALA A 102 21.03 -2.51 9.79
N ALA A 103 21.32 -3.23 8.70
CA ALA A 103 20.46 -3.33 7.54
C ALA A 103 19.15 -4.07 7.85
N THR A 104 19.21 -5.12 8.67
CA THR A 104 18.00 -5.82 9.18
C THR A 104 17.14 -4.85 9.97
N ASN A 105 17.71 -4.15 10.95
CA ASN A 105 16.97 -3.21 11.79
C ASN A 105 16.38 -2.06 10.95
N LEU A 106 17.15 -1.55 9.97
CA LEU A 106 16.69 -0.51 9.05
C LEU A 106 15.41 -0.94 8.32
N ALA A 107 15.40 -2.17 7.80
CA ALA A 107 14.29 -2.72 7.04
C ALA A 107 13.04 -3.02 7.87
N LEU A 108 13.22 -3.50 9.09
CA LEU A 108 12.11 -3.82 9.99
C LEU A 108 11.45 -2.57 10.57
N SER A 109 12.21 -1.48 10.72
CA SER A 109 11.76 -0.28 11.47
C SER A 109 10.47 0.36 10.94
N THR A 110 10.15 0.17 9.67
CA THR A 110 8.92 0.70 9.05
C THR A 110 7.68 -0.12 9.39
N THR A 111 7.83 -1.39 9.75
CA THR A 111 6.71 -2.33 9.81
C THR A 111 5.77 -2.09 11.00
N TRP A 112 6.29 -1.82 12.21
CA TRP A 112 5.43 -1.55 13.37
C TRP A 112 4.62 -0.25 13.23
N PRO A 113 5.22 0.91 12.91
CA PRO A 113 4.43 2.12 12.72
C PRO A 113 3.37 1.99 11.61
N GLU A 114 3.65 1.24 10.54
CA GLU A 114 2.71 1.12 9.42
C GLU A 114 1.59 0.11 9.66
N VAL A 115 1.91 -1.06 10.23
CA VAL A 115 0.98 -2.20 10.24
C VAL A 115 0.89 -2.94 11.58
N SER A 116 1.70 -2.60 12.58
CA SER A 116 1.66 -3.27 13.90
C SER A 116 2.00 -2.32 15.05
N PRO A 117 1.15 -1.31 15.31
CA PRO A 117 1.40 -0.32 16.36
C PRO A 117 1.39 -0.95 17.77
N SER A 118 0.77 -2.13 17.94
CA SER A 118 0.69 -2.87 19.20
C SER A 118 2.06 -3.41 19.68
N GLY A 119 2.99 -3.65 18.76
CA GLY A 119 4.23 -4.40 19.00
C GLY A 119 4.13 -5.88 18.62
N GLU A 120 2.94 -6.40 18.28
CA GLU A 120 2.75 -7.77 17.76
C GLU A 120 3.50 -7.98 16.43
N SER A 121 3.62 -9.23 16.01
CA SER A 121 4.25 -9.57 14.73
C SER A 121 3.50 -8.94 13.56
N PRO A 122 4.10 -8.05 12.75
CA PRO A 122 3.48 -7.56 11.51
C PRO A 122 3.01 -8.71 10.63
N SER A 123 1.77 -8.64 10.13
CA SER A 123 1.26 -9.66 9.22
C SER A 123 1.79 -9.43 7.78
N PRO A 124 2.44 -10.42 7.15
CA PRO A 124 2.70 -10.39 5.71
C PRO A 124 1.44 -10.20 4.86
N MET A 125 0.25 -10.59 5.34
CA MET A 125 -0.99 -10.49 4.59
C MET A 125 -1.70 -9.12 4.72
N THR A 126 -1.17 -8.17 5.50
CA THR A 126 -1.85 -6.89 5.76
C THR A 126 -2.24 -6.16 4.47
N LEU A 127 -3.50 -5.73 4.40
CA LEU A 127 -4.02 -4.90 3.31
C LEU A 127 -4.36 -3.50 3.83
N SER A 128 -3.86 -2.47 3.16
CA SER A 128 -4.12 -1.07 3.54
C SER A 128 -5.61 -0.77 3.51
N ARG A 129 -6.11 -0.16 4.58
CA ARG A 129 -7.53 0.22 4.72
C ARG A 129 -7.76 1.73 4.64
N TYR A 130 -6.75 2.51 4.23
CA TYR A 130 -6.82 3.98 4.21
C TYR A 130 -7.43 4.56 2.93
N ASP A 131 -7.44 3.80 1.85
CA ASP A 131 -7.92 4.20 0.53
C ASP A 131 -9.36 3.72 0.31
N ASP A 132 -10.29 4.65 0.13
CA ASP A 132 -11.74 4.42 -0.01
C ASP A 132 -12.32 4.94 -1.34
N GLN A 133 -11.45 5.18 -2.32
CA GLN A 133 -11.83 5.70 -3.62
C GLN A 133 -12.73 4.71 -4.36
N THR A 134 -13.76 5.23 -5.03
CA THR A 134 -14.67 4.41 -5.84
C THR A 134 -13.99 3.72 -7.02
N SER A 135 -12.85 4.24 -7.50
CA SER A 135 -12.07 3.59 -8.56
C SER A 135 -11.40 2.28 -8.14
N LEU A 136 -11.32 2.02 -6.84
CA LEU A 136 -10.81 0.78 -6.28
C LEU A 136 -11.91 -0.22 -5.92
N ALA A 137 -13.19 0.15 -6.09
CA ALA A 137 -14.32 -0.72 -5.85
C ALA A 137 -14.86 -1.29 -7.16
N ASP A 138 -15.50 -2.45 -7.09
CA ASP A 138 -16.29 -2.98 -8.20
C ASP A 138 -17.35 -1.96 -8.64
N PRO A 139 -17.30 -1.46 -9.89
CA PRO A 139 -18.21 -0.43 -10.37
C PRO A 139 -19.68 -0.88 -10.38
N GLU A 140 -19.93 -2.18 -10.49
CA GLU A 140 -21.26 -2.77 -10.46
C GLU A 140 -21.81 -2.99 -9.04
N GLN A 141 -20.96 -2.82 -8.01
CA GLN A 141 -21.32 -3.02 -6.60
C GLN A 141 -21.92 -4.40 -6.33
N ARG A 142 -21.41 -5.45 -6.98
CA ARG A 142 -21.92 -6.82 -6.87
C ARG A 142 -21.80 -7.38 -5.45
N ALA A 143 -20.77 -6.98 -4.71
CA ALA A 143 -20.64 -7.24 -3.27
C ALA A 143 -19.71 -6.22 -2.58
N LYS A 144 -19.90 -6.00 -1.27
CA LYS A 144 -19.11 -5.04 -0.46
C LYS A 144 -17.61 -5.36 -0.47
N GLY A 145 -17.26 -6.64 -0.46
CA GLY A 145 -15.87 -7.11 -0.37
C GLY A 145 -15.11 -7.12 -1.70
N LEU A 146 -15.72 -6.70 -2.81
CA LEU A 146 -15.06 -6.56 -4.09
C LEU A 146 -14.33 -5.20 -4.12
N PHE A 147 -13.17 -5.17 -3.48
CA PHE A 147 -12.38 -3.96 -3.31
C PHE A 147 -10.89 -4.25 -3.49
N PHE A 148 -10.20 -3.40 -4.23
CA PHE A 148 -8.79 -3.50 -4.52
C PHE A 148 -7.98 -2.63 -3.55
N ASN A 149 -7.52 -3.20 -2.44
CA ASN A 149 -6.62 -2.49 -1.52
C ASN A 149 -5.24 -2.30 -2.17
N PRO A 150 -4.77 -1.05 -2.38
CA PRO A 150 -3.57 -0.78 -3.18
C PRO A 150 -2.28 -0.99 -2.41
N GLY A 151 -2.26 -0.72 -1.10
CA GLY A 151 -1.11 -0.99 -0.21
C GLY A 151 -1.19 -2.40 0.35
N VAL A 152 -0.12 -3.18 0.18
CA VAL A 152 -0.10 -4.60 0.54
C VAL A 152 1.17 -4.99 1.31
N GLY A 153 1.02 -5.89 2.28
CA GLY A 153 2.09 -6.52 3.05
C GLY A 153 2.68 -5.65 4.16
N MET A 154 3.69 -6.18 4.84
CA MET A 154 4.29 -5.52 6.02
C MET A 154 4.93 -4.16 5.72
N TRP A 155 5.31 -3.92 4.45
CA TRP A 155 5.86 -2.65 3.99
C TRP A 155 4.85 -1.77 3.26
N GLN A 156 3.57 -2.17 3.22
CA GLN A 156 2.48 -1.43 2.57
C GLN A 156 2.85 -1.00 1.14
N LEU A 157 3.29 -1.96 0.32
CA LEU A 157 3.73 -1.72 -1.05
C LEU A 157 2.55 -1.25 -1.89
N ASP A 158 2.50 0.06 -2.14
CA ASP A 158 1.40 0.72 -2.82
C ASP A 158 1.66 0.84 -4.33
N SER A 159 0.65 0.52 -5.15
CA SER A 159 0.70 0.64 -6.62
C SER A 159 1.01 2.05 -7.16
N ALA A 160 0.85 3.11 -6.35
CA ALA A 160 1.24 4.48 -6.69
C ALA A 160 2.72 4.79 -6.42
N GLY A 161 3.44 3.88 -5.76
CA GLY A 161 4.82 4.06 -5.33
C GLY A 161 5.62 2.77 -5.46
N LEU A 162 6.15 2.28 -4.34
CA LEU A 162 7.08 1.15 -4.31
C LEU A 162 6.45 -0.18 -4.76
N GLY A 163 5.13 -0.32 -4.65
CA GLY A 163 4.37 -1.49 -5.08
C GLY A 163 3.92 -1.48 -6.54
N LYS A 164 4.30 -0.47 -7.34
CA LYS A 164 3.83 -0.37 -8.74
C LYS A 164 4.12 -1.62 -9.57
N GLU A 165 5.28 -2.25 -9.37
CA GLU A 165 5.71 -3.47 -10.08
C GLU A 165 5.37 -4.77 -9.31
N GLU A 166 4.71 -4.68 -8.16
CA GLU A 166 4.39 -5.86 -7.34
C GLU A 166 2.97 -6.32 -7.60
N THR A 167 2.68 -7.60 -7.37
CA THR A 167 1.31 -8.06 -7.16
C THR A 167 1.03 -8.17 -5.66
N ALA A 168 -0.22 -8.37 -5.25
CA ALA A 168 -0.49 -8.75 -3.87
C ALA A 168 0.25 -10.04 -3.48
N ALA A 169 0.42 -10.99 -4.40
CA ALA A 169 1.15 -12.23 -4.12
C ALA A 169 2.63 -11.98 -3.78
N THR A 170 3.31 -11.10 -4.53
CA THR A 170 4.73 -10.79 -4.28
C THR A 170 4.93 -9.84 -3.11
N ALA A 171 3.99 -8.94 -2.85
CA ALA A 171 4.02 -8.03 -1.69
C ALA A 171 3.71 -8.73 -0.37
N ILE A 172 2.86 -9.77 -0.37
CA ILE A 172 2.56 -10.60 0.81
C ILE A 172 3.68 -11.60 1.09
N ASP A 173 4.32 -12.13 0.04
CA ASP A 173 5.47 -13.01 0.19
C ASP A 173 6.64 -12.30 0.88
N SER A 174 6.88 -12.61 2.15
CA SER A 174 7.95 -11.99 2.92
C SER A 174 9.34 -12.18 2.31
N SER A 175 9.57 -13.24 1.53
CA SER A 175 10.83 -13.47 0.82
C SER A 175 11.00 -12.48 -0.33
N SER A 176 9.99 -12.37 -1.20
CA SER A 176 10.02 -11.49 -2.37
C SER A 176 10.02 -10.03 -1.94
N ALA A 177 9.16 -9.67 -0.97
CA ALA A 177 9.10 -8.34 -0.41
C ALA A 177 10.41 -7.94 0.30
N ALA A 178 11.05 -8.82 1.08
CA ALA A 178 12.34 -8.52 1.70
C ALA A 178 13.46 -8.34 0.67
N ALA A 179 13.51 -9.20 -0.35
CA ALA A 179 14.52 -9.10 -1.42
C ALA A 179 14.44 -7.78 -2.19
N LYS A 180 13.26 -7.17 -2.27
CA LYS A 180 13.07 -5.82 -2.82
C LYS A 180 13.37 -4.73 -1.81
N MET A 181 12.82 -4.85 -0.61
CA MET A 181 12.76 -3.71 0.31
C MET A 181 14.07 -3.46 1.04
N VAL A 182 14.81 -4.52 1.36
CA VAL A 182 16.07 -4.37 2.09
C VAL A 182 17.13 -3.65 1.24
N PRO A 183 17.42 -4.06 -0.01
CA PRO A 183 18.35 -3.31 -0.87
C PRO A 183 17.90 -1.87 -1.10
N TYR A 184 16.59 -1.65 -1.33
CA TYR A 184 16.04 -0.31 -1.52
C TYR A 184 16.36 0.63 -0.35
N MET A 185 16.13 0.18 0.89
CA MET A 185 16.40 1.01 2.07
C MET A 185 17.90 1.19 2.32
N VAL A 186 18.70 0.15 2.12
CA VAL A 186 20.18 0.22 2.26
C VAL A 186 20.78 1.20 1.24
N ASP A 187 20.33 1.16 -0.02
CA ASP A 187 20.81 2.06 -1.07
C ASP A 187 20.50 3.53 -0.75
N ARG A 188 19.31 3.81 -0.22
CA ARG A 188 18.94 5.17 0.21
C ARG A 188 19.75 5.63 1.42
N TYR A 189 19.93 4.75 2.40
CA TYR A 189 20.80 5.02 3.56
C TYR A 189 22.21 5.37 3.08
N CYS A 190 22.82 4.52 2.26
CA CYS A 190 24.17 4.73 1.75
C CYS A 190 24.30 5.95 0.86
N SER A 191 23.32 6.23 0.01
CA SER A 191 23.29 7.46 -0.80
C SER A 191 23.32 8.70 0.09
N SER A 192 22.58 8.69 1.20
CA SER A 192 22.55 9.80 2.16
C SER A 192 23.87 9.92 2.95
N ILE A 193 24.45 8.81 3.42
CA ILE A 193 25.77 8.78 4.07
C ILE A 193 26.85 9.34 3.16
N ASN A 194 26.91 8.87 1.90
CA ASN A 194 27.89 9.33 0.92
C ASN A 194 27.67 10.80 0.52
N GLY A 195 26.45 11.31 0.71
CA GLY A 195 26.11 12.74 0.62
C GLY A 195 26.53 13.59 1.83
N GLY A 196 27.10 12.99 2.87
CA GLY A 196 27.57 13.68 4.08
C GLY A 196 26.56 13.77 5.22
N SER A 197 25.44 13.05 5.14
CA SER A 197 24.46 12.96 6.23
C SER A 197 25.03 12.24 7.46
N SER A 198 24.51 12.58 8.64
CA SER A 198 24.67 11.73 9.82
C SER A 198 23.88 10.42 9.65
N GLU A 199 24.24 9.37 10.41
CA GLU A 199 23.53 8.10 10.34
C GLU A 199 22.02 8.23 10.61
N ALA A 200 21.62 9.01 11.62
CA ALA A 200 20.21 9.25 11.91
C ALA A 200 19.47 9.93 10.74
N SER A 201 20.11 10.92 10.10
CA SER A 201 19.54 11.58 8.92
C SER A 201 19.49 10.64 7.70
N ALA A 202 20.46 9.73 7.57
CA ALA A 202 20.49 8.73 6.52
C ALA A 202 19.40 7.68 6.70
N ARG A 203 19.15 7.21 7.93
CA ARG A 203 18.01 6.33 8.24
C ARG A 203 16.67 6.99 7.95
N ALA A 204 16.47 8.23 8.39
CA ALA A 204 15.28 9.00 8.06
C ALA A 204 15.08 9.15 6.53
N SER A 205 16.16 9.27 5.76
CA SER A 205 16.12 9.31 4.29
C SER A 205 15.70 7.96 3.68
N ALA A 206 16.11 6.85 4.28
CA ALA A 206 15.73 5.50 3.85
C ALA A 206 14.24 5.21 4.06
N TRP A 207 13.62 5.83 5.07
CA TRP A 207 12.22 5.63 5.43
C TRP A 207 11.26 6.68 4.87
N SER A 208 11.73 7.62 4.05
CA SER A 208 10.94 8.80 3.67
C SER A 208 9.67 8.50 2.87
N ASP A 209 9.53 7.29 2.32
CA ASP A 209 8.35 6.87 1.55
C ASP A 209 7.25 6.26 2.44
N TRP A 210 7.54 6.03 3.72
CA TRP A 210 6.58 5.54 4.72
C TRP A 210 6.09 6.69 5.58
N ASN A 211 4.82 7.06 5.41
CA ASN A 211 4.24 8.20 6.11
C ASN A 211 4.22 7.98 7.63
N ALA A 212 4.04 6.75 8.10
CA ALA A 212 4.04 6.44 9.53
C ALA A 212 5.43 6.61 10.18
N CYS A 213 6.50 6.64 9.40
CA CYS A 213 7.85 6.95 9.90
C CYS A 213 8.07 8.43 10.22
N GLY A 214 7.09 9.29 9.95
CA GLY A 214 7.11 10.69 10.35
C GLY A 214 7.33 10.88 11.86
N SER A 215 7.81 12.06 12.24
CA SER A 215 8.00 12.45 13.65
C SER A 215 8.96 11.59 14.49
N GLY A 216 9.74 10.70 13.87
CA GLY A 216 10.77 9.90 14.55
C GLY A 216 10.35 8.47 14.91
N ALA A 217 9.13 8.03 14.59
CA ALA A 217 8.64 6.72 14.98
C ALA A 217 9.54 5.55 14.54
N CYS A 218 10.01 5.57 13.28
CA CYS A 218 10.90 4.52 12.77
C CYS A 218 12.32 4.62 13.37
N GLU A 219 12.78 5.81 13.76
CA GLU A 219 14.03 5.96 14.48
C GLU A 219 13.92 5.35 15.89
N ASP A 220 12.82 5.58 16.59
CA ASP A 220 12.58 4.98 17.91
C ASP A 220 12.54 3.45 17.85
N VAL A 221 11.89 2.89 16.81
CA VAL A 221 11.88 1.44 16.56
C VAL A 221 13.29 0.93 16.24
N TYR A 222 14.05 1.62 15.40
CA TYR A 222 15.42 1.23 15.05
C TYR A 222 16.31 1.13 16.30
N GLN A 223 16.23 2.12 17.19
CA GLN A 223 17.01 2.13 18.42
C GLN A 223 16.61 0.97 19.35
N ARG A 224 15.30 0.70 19.47
CA ARG A 224 14.78 -0.44 20.24
C ARG A 224 15.24 -1.78 19.70
N LEU A 225 15.23 -1.96 18.38
CA LEU A 225 15.75 -3.19 17.77
C LEU A 225 17.24 -3.39 18.09
N GLY A 226 18.03 -2.32 18.14
CA GLY A 226 19.43 -2.37 18.51
C GLY A 226 19.68 -2.65 20.00
N SER A 227 18.81 -2.21 20.91
CA SER A 227 18.98 -2.38 22.36
C SER A 227 18.33 -3.65 22.90
N ASP A 228 17.10 -3.92 22.45
CA ASP A 228 16.20 -4.93 23.02
C ASP A 228 16.11 -6.18 22.13
N GLY A 229 16.44 -6.03 20.84
CA GLY A 229 16.27 -7.07 19.83
C GLY A 229 14.80 -7.25 19.42
N VAL A 230 14.53 -8.42 18.84
CA VAL A 230 13.19 -8.83 18.40
C VAL A 230 12.83 -10.17 19.02
N THR A 231 11.58 -10.31 19.43
CA THR A 231 11.00 -11.60 19.81
C THR A 231 10.46 -12.29 18.56
N LYS A 232 10.98 -13.48 18.24
CA LYS A 232 10.55 -14.23 17.06
C LYS A 232 9.28 -15.02 17.35
N ASP A 233 8.30 -14.91 16.48
CA ASP A 233 7.02 -15.60 16.55
C ASP A 233 6.94 -16.70 15.48
N GLU A 234 6.91 -17.95 15.93
CA GLU A 234 6.86 -19.12 15.06
C GLU A 234 5.50 -19.32 14.38
N ASN A 235 4.46 -18.59 14.79
CA ASN A 235 3.11 -18.72 14.23
C ASN A 235 2.83 -17.79 13.04
N VAL A 236 3.74 -16.88 12.73
CA VAL A 236 3.64 -16.00 11.56
C VAL A 236 4.60 -16.49 10.49
N GLY A 237 4.04 -17.17 9.49
CA GLY A 237 4.78 -17.70 8.36
C GLY A 237 4.96 -16.69 7.23
N ARG A 238 5.68 -17.11 6.19
CA ARG A 238 6.02 -16.32 4.99
C ARG A 238 4.88 -15.50 4.37
N TYR A 239 3.67 -16.04 4.39
CA TYR A 239 2.49 -15.47 3.74
C TYR A 239 1.46 -14.88 4.71
N GLY A 240 1.74 -14.88 6.02
CA GLY A 240 0.87 -14.24 7.01
C GLY A 240 -0.56 -14.78 7.08
N GLY A 241 -0.74 -16.06 6.76
CA GLY A 241 -2.06 -16.71 6.70
C GLY A 241 -2.57 -16.98 5.28
N ALA A 242 -2.05 -16.28 4.27
CA ALA A 242 -2.37 -16.59 2.89
C ALA A 242 -1.77 -17.93 2.45
N GLU A 243 -2.40 -18.58 1.48
CA GLU A 243 -2.05 -19.93 1.05
C GLU A 243 -1.53 -19.92 -0.39
N ALA A 244 -0.33 -20.46 -0.60
CA ALA A 244 0.18 -20.71 -1.94
C ALA A 244 -0.65 -21.81 -2.63
N ARG A 245 -1.09 -21.54 -3.85
CA ARG A 245 -1.96 -22.40 -4.66
C ARG A 245 -1.42 -22.52 -6.08
N LYS A 246 -1.87 -23.56 -6.77
CA LYS A 246 -1.87 -23.65 -8.23
C LYS A 246 -3.28 -23.39 -8.73
N CYS A 247 -3.42 -22.50 -9.72
CA CYS A 247 -4.69 -22.31 -10.40
C CYS A 247 -4.54 -22.41 -11.90
N THR A 248 -5.64 -22.69 -12.58
CA THR A 248 -5.77 -22.39 -14.00
C THR A 248 -6.65 -21.18 -14.20
N PHE A 249 -6.26 -20.28 -15.11
CA PHE A 249 -7.03 -19.11 -15.53
C PHE A 249 -6.90 -18.98 -17.05
N GLU A 250 -8.00 -18.77 -17.77
CA GLU A 250 -8.04 -18.77 -19.24
C GLU A 250 -7.32 -19.96 -19.93
N GLY A 251 -7.30 -21.13 -19.27
CA GLY A 251 -6.70 -22.36 -19.79
C GLY A 251 -5.17 -22.48 -19.60
N ALA A 252 -4.52 -21.54 -18.91
CA ALA A 252 -3.11 -21.63 -18.52
C ALA A 252 -2.96 -21.80 -17.01
N GLU A 253 -1.86 -22.41 -16.55
CA GLU A 253 -1.55 -22.62 -15.13
C GLU A 253 -0.71 -21.48 -14.55
N TYR A 254 -1.02 -21.08 -13.31
CA TYR A 254 -0.37 -20.01 -12.58
C TYR A 254 -0.06 -20.42 -11.13
N ASP A 255 1.02 -19.84 -10.60
CA ASP A 255 1.22 -19.75 -9.15
C ASP A 255 0.32 -18.64 -8.60
N CYS A 256 -0.61 -19.03 -7.74
CA CYS A 256 -1.53 -18.11 -7.09
C CYS A 256 -1.26 -18.02 -5.60
N LEU A 257 -1.67 -16.91 -5.02
CA LEU A 257 -1.82 -16.77 -3.58
C LEU A 257 -3.30 -16.60 -3.26
N TYR A 258 -3.88 -17.52 -2.49
CA TYR A 258 -5.22 -17.35 -1.92
C TYR A 258 -5.12 -16.54 -0.63
N VAL A 259 -5.77 -15.39 -0.62
CA VAL A 259 -5.75 -14.41 0.45
C VAL A 259 -7.13 -14.41 1.11
N ASP A 260 -7.20 -14.87 2.36
CA ASP A 260 -8.39 -14.83 3.19
C ASP A 260 -8.09 -13.98 4.44
N PRO A 261 -8.64 -12.76 4.54
CA PRO A 261 -8.41 -11.90 5.71
C PRO A 261 -8.77 -12.55 7.05
N SER A 262 -9.68 -13.52 7.09
CA SER A 262 -10.05 -14.22 8.33
C SER A 262 -8.96 -15.19 8.83
N ALA A 263 -7.99 -15.53 7.98
CA ALA A 263 -6.87 -16.41 8.28
C ALA A 263 -5.59 -15.65 8.68
N ALA A 264 -5.67 -14.32 8.89
CA ALA A 264 -4.49 -13.51 9.17
C ALA A 264 -3.69 -13.98 10.37
N GLN A 265 -2.37 -14.05 10.18
CA GLN A 265 -1.40 -14.35 11.24
C GLN A 265 -0.67 -13.08 11.66
N GLY A 266 -0.39 -12.93 12.95
CA GLY A 266 0.24 -11.75 13.53
C GLY A 266 -0.79 -10.66 13.83
N GLU A 267 -0.40 -9.41 13.65
CA GLU A 267 -1.30 -8.26 13.80
C GLU A 267 -2.43 -8.32 12.77
N ASP A 268 -3.66 -8.43 13.28
CA ASP A 268 -4.88 -8.61 12.50
C ASP A 268 -5.90 -7.49 12.70
N ALA A 269 -5.58 -6.41 13.44
CA ALA A 269 -6.53 -5.30 13.66
C ALA A 269 -7.03 -4.69 12.34
N TRP A 270 -6.23 -4.77 11.27
CA TRP A 270 -6.60 -4.35 9.92
C TRP A 270 -7.80 -5.12 9.33
N THR A 271 -8.14 -6.27 9.89
CA THR A 271 -9.29 -7.08 9.49
C THR A 271 -10.61 -6.58 10.10
N ALA A 272 -10.55 -5.73 11.13
CA ALA A 272 -11.74 -5.16 11.74
C ALA A 272 -12.51 -4.25 10.77
N ASP A 273 -13.84 -4.27 10.87
CA ASP A 273 -14.73 -3.45 10.03
C ASP A 273 -14.48 -1.95 10.21
N ASP A 274 -14.15 -1.52 11.43
CA ASP A 274 -13.91 -0.11 11.79
C ASP A 274 -12.44 0.30 11.71
N TYR A 275 -11.56 -0.59 11.25
CA TYR A 275 -10.14 -0.25 11.12
C TYR A 275 -9.92 0.85 10.08
N GLY A 276 -10.69 0.97 9.01
CA GLY A 276 -10.44 2.05 8.05
C GLY A 276 -11.63 2.29 7.14
N PRO A 277 -11.59 3.39 6.37
CA PRO A 277 -12.69 3.73 5.47
C PRO A 277 -12.85 2.74 4.30
N ALA A 278 -11.76 2.08 3.88
CA ALA A 278 -11.83 1.04 2.85
C ALA A 278 -12.61 -0.18 3.38
N PRO A 279 -13.43 -0.87 2.56
CA PRO A 279 -13.98 -2.17 2.94
C PRO A 279 -12.89 -3.21 3.22
N LEU A 280 -13.19 -4.20 4.07
CA LEU A 280 -12.42 -5.43 4.13
C LEU A 280 -12.71 -6.22 2.84
N PRO A 281 -11.70 -6.61 2.05
CA PRO A 281 -11.95 -7.40 0.86
C PRO A 281 -12.46 -8.79 1.26
N ALA A 282 -13.34 -9.37 0.43
CA ALA A 282 -13.65 -10.79 0.52
C ALA A 282 -12.43 -11.63 0.11
N PRO A 283 -12.37 -12.94 0.45
CA PRO A 283 -11.27 -13.79 0.02
C PRO A 283 -11.05 -13.78 -1.49
N PHE A 284 -9.79 -13.76 -1.93
CA PHE A 284 -9.42 -13.64 -3.34
C PHE A 284 -8.14 -14.39 -3.67
N TYR A 285 -7.96 -14.71 -4.95
CA TYR A 285 -6.71 -15.20 -5.52
C TYR A 285 -5.94 -14.03 -6.11
N ALA A 286 -4.63 -13.96 -5.87
CA ALA A 286 -3.72 -13.01 -6.51
C ALA A 286 -2.66 -13.74 -7.32
N PHE A 287 -2.42 -13.29 -8.54
CA PHE A 287 -1.38 -13.85 -9.42
C PHE A 287 -0.93 -12.84 -10.48
N THR A 288 0.21 -13.13 -11.10
CA THR A 288 0.69 -12.39 -12.28
C THR A 288 0.15 -13.06 -13.54
N TYR A 289 -0.48 -12.28 -14.41
CA TYR A 289 -1.00 -12.71 -15.70
C TYR A 289 -0.32 -11.92 -16.82
N GLU A 290 0.24 -12.63 -17.80
CA GLU A 290 0.86 -11.99 -18.97
C GLU A 290 -0.11 -12.01 -20.17
N LYS A 291 -0.37 -10.84 -20.75
CA LYS A 291 -1.16 -10.70 -21.98
C LYS A 291 -0.44 -9.82 -22.98
N SER A 292 -0.15 -10.39 -24.15
CA SER A 292 0.56 -9.69 -25.23
C SER A 292 1.90 -9.09 -24.81
N GLY A 293 2.65 -9.78 -23.93
CA GLY A 293 3.95 -9.33 -23.42
C GLY A 293 3.87 -8.21 -22.37
N VAL A 294 2.70 -8.01 -21.76
CA VAL A 294 2.48 -7.07 -20.66
C VAL A 294 2.02 -7.85 -19.44
N ASP A 295 2.64 -7.59 -18.29
CA ASP A 295 2.29 -8.22 -17.03
C ASP A 295 1.19 -7.45 -16.30
N TYR A 296 0.26 -8.20 -15.70
CA TYR A 296 -0.85 -7.69 -14.92
C TYR A 296 -0.87 -8.35 -13.54
N GLU A 297 -1.19 -7.58 -12.51
CA GLU A 297 -1.75 -8.15 -11.29
C GLU A 297 -3.22 -8.47 -11.55
N VAL A 298 -3.63 -9.71 -11.30
CA VAL A 298 -5.04 -10.11 -11.25
C VAL A 298 -5.39 -10.45 -9.81
N ARG A 299 -6.50 -9.88 -9.33
CA ARG A 299 -7.20 -10.33 -8.13
C ARG A 299 -8.53 -10.92 -8.53
N TYR A 300 -8.80 -12.14 -8.09
CA TYR A 300 -9.96 -12.91 -8.51
C TYR A 300 -10.77 -13.36 -7.29
N TRP A 301 -12.03 -12.97 -7.24
CA TRP A 301 -12.99 -13.35 -6.20
C TRP A 301 -13.96 -14.40 -6.75
N LEU A 302 -14.01 -15.55 -6.10
CA LEU A 302 -15.05 -16.53 -6.36
C LEU A 302 -16.39 -16.03 -5.81
N LYS A 303 -17.49 -16.33 -6.51
CA LYS A 303 -18.85 -16.00 -6.06
C LYS A 303 -19.20 -16.62 -4.71
N GLY A 304 -18.68 -17.83 -4.45
CA GLY A 304 -18.88 -18.56 -3.20
C GLY A 304 -18.27 -17.86 -1.99
N ASP A 305 -17.18 -17.12 -2.20
CA ASP A 305 -16.42 -16.46 -1.13
C ASP A 305 -16.83 -15.00 -0.97
N SER A 306 -17.09 -14.32 -2.09
CA SER A 306 -17.41 -12.88 -2.09
C SER A 306 -18.87 -12.56 -1.79
N GLY A 307 -19.77 -13.52 -1.97
CA GLY A 307 -21.21 -13.29 -1.90
C GLY A 307 -21.80 -12.59 -3.13
N ALA A 308 -20.99 -12.35 -4.17
CA ALA A 308 -21.48 -11.91 -5.47
C ALA A 308 -22.25 -13.05 -6.18
N SER A 309 -23.06 -12.72 -7.19
CA SER A 309 -23.78 -13.72 -7.98
C SER A 309 -22.90 -14.47 -9.00
N THR A 310 -21.79 -13.86 -9.39
CA THR A 310 -20.83 -14.34 -10.40
C THR A 310 -19.42 -14.16 -9.88
N ASP A 311 -18.46 -14.88 -10.47
CA ASP A 311 -17.06 -14.68 -10.12
C ASP A 311 -16.61 -13.34 -10.71
N VAL A 312 -15.68 -12.67 -10.04
CA VAL A 312 -15.26 -11.32 -10.41
C VAL A 312 -13.74 -11.23 -10.40
N SER A 313 -13.16 -10.61 -11.42
CA SER A 313 -11.74 -10.22 -11.39
C SER A 313 -11.60 -8.70 -11.38
N ALA A 314 -10.49 -8.25 -10.79
CA ALA A 314 -9.93 -6.93 -11.01
C ALA A 314 -8.49 -7.08 -11.49
N SER A 315 -8.10 -6.31 -12.50
CA SER A 315 -6.76 -6.35 -13.04
C SER A 315 -6.14 -4.97 -13.22
N ARG A 316 -4.83 -4.89 -12.98
CA ARG A 316 -4.03 -3.70 -13.31
C ARG A 316 -2.74 -4.13 -13.99
N GLU A 317 -2.29 -3.33 -14.95
CA GLU A 317 -0.97 -3.45 -15.56
C GLU A 317 0.11 -3.19 -14.49
N LEU A 318 1.17 -3.99 -14.45
CA LEU A 318 2.31 -3.69 -13.57
C LEU A 318 3.02 -2.41 -14.04
N GLY A 319 3.40 -1.58 -13.08
CA GLY A 319 3.97 -0.25 -13.30
C GLY A 319 2.94 0.88 -13.33
N VAL A 320 1.63 0.60 -13.20
CA VAL A 320 0.57 1.62 -13.14
C VAL A 320 -0.11 1.70 -11.76
N ASN A 321 -0.65 2.89 -11.45
CA ASN A 321 -1.41 3.13 -10.22
C ASN A 321 -2.85 2.57 -10.35
N ALA A 322 -3.22 1.66 -9.45
CA ALA A 322 -4.55 1.04 -9.42
C ALA A 322 -5.68 2.08 -9.31
N ARG A 323 -5.43 3.22 -8.65
CA ARG A 323 -6.44 4.28 -8.45
C ARG A 323 -6.90 4.94 -9.76
N SER A 324 -6.08 4.87 -10.81
CA SER A 324 -6.37 5.48 -12.11
C SER A 324 -6.56 4.46 -13.24
N LYS A 325 -6.12 3.21 -13.05
CA LYS A 325 -6.17 2.16 -14.07
C LYS A 325 -6.40 0.80 -13.43
N LEU A 326 -7.66 0.51 -13.17
CA LEU A 326 -8.15 -0.81 -12.76
C LEU A 326 -9.27 -1.21 -13.72
N SER A 327 -9.22 -2.45 -14.20
CA SER A 327 -10.27 -3.08 -14.98
C SER A 327 -10.99 -4.10 -14.12
N TRP A 328 -12.31 -4.15 -14.22
CA TRP A 328 -13.16 -5.10 -13.50
C TRP A 328 -13.97 -5.89 -14.52
N ASP A 329 -14.01 -7.20 -14.35
CA ASP A 329 -14.69 -8.10 -15.28
C ASP A 329 -15.52 -9.14 -14.51
N GLU A 330 -16.63 -9.56 -15.12
CA GLU A 330 -17.29 -10.81 -14.72
C GLU A 330 -16.53 -12.00 -15.30
N GLU A 331 -16.35 -13.04 -14.49
CA GLU A 331 -15.48 -14.15 -14.82
C GLU A 331 -16.15 -15.51 -14.58
N SER A 332 -15.54 -16.54 -15.15
CA SER A 332 -15.96 -17.94 -14.95
C SER A 332 -14.86 -18.98 -15.17
N THR A 333 -13.60 -18.55 -15.22
CA THR A 333 -12.51 -19.38 -15.76
C THR A 333 -11.48 -19.84 -14.72
N LEU A 334 -11.50 -19.29 -13.50
CA LEU A 334 -10.52 -19.70 -12.49
C LEU A 334 -10.90 -21.05 -11.87
N CYS A 335 -9.93 -21.96 -11.82
CA CYS A 335 -9.97 -23.22 -11.08
C CYS A 335 -8.72 -23.31 -10.20
N ASP A 336 -8.88 -23.38 -8.87
CA ASP A 336 -7.80 -23.74 -7.96
C ASP A 336 -7.59 -25.26 -8.02
N THR A 337 -6.54 -25.69 -8.70
CA THR A 337 -6.21 -27.11 -8.90
C THR A 337 -5.62 -27.75 -7.64
N THR A 338 -5.25 -26.96 -6.64
CA THR A 338 -4.78 -27.45 -5.33
C THR A 338 -5.93 -28.03 -4.52
N THR A 339 -7.07 -27.32 -4.50
CA THR A 339 -8.24 -27.66 -3.66
C THR A 339 -9.41 -28.22 -4.47
N GLY A 340 -9.41 -28.04 -5.80
CA GLY A 340 -10.53 -28.37 -6.67
C GLY A 340 -11.68 -27.36 -6.57
N THR A 341 -11.38 -26.11 -6.19
CA THR A 341 -12.38 -25.04 -5.97
C THR A 341 -12.47 -24.12 -7.18
N GLY A 342 -13.67 -23.61 -7.47
CA GLY A 342 -13.93 -22.75 -8.63
C GLY A 342 -14.47 -23.54 -9.82
N ASN A 343 -14.11 -23.13 -11.03
CA ASN A 343 -14.62 -23.71 -12.27
C ASN A 343 -13.71 -24.83 -12.79
N CYS A 344 -13.50 -25.83 -11.93
CA CYS A 344 -12.92 -27.13 -12.25
C CYS A 344 -14.04 -28.11 -12.71
#